data_AF-A8UXP2-F1
#
_entry.id   AF-A8UXP2-F1
#
_cell.length_a   1.000
_cell.length_b   1.000
_cell.length_c   1.000
_cell.angle_alpha   90.00
_cell.angle_beta   90.00
_cell.angle_gamma   90.00
#
_symmetry.space_group_name_H-M   'P 1'
#
loop_
_entity.id
_entity.type
_entity.pdbx_description
1 polymer ?
#
loop_
_entity_poly.entity_id
_entity_poly.type
_entity_poly.pdbx_seq_one_letter_code
_entity_poly.pdbx_strand_id
1 'polypeptide(L)'
;MPGKEIVLSLKDIQRKRHEAKLEMLRLGLPVRRKRSFPRDPEKREALLEWLLKVTPPAEDILSGKAFSERFRKNREREDGRD
;
A
#
# COMPACT_ATOMS: atom_id res chain seq x y z
N MET A 1 -0.88 11.06 13.80
CA MET A 1 0.42 10.46 14.14
C MET A 1 1.34 10.62 12.95
N PRO A 2 2.55 11.18 13.11
CA PRO A 2 3.50 11.32 12.01
C PRO A 2 3.81 9.93 11.45
N GLY A 3 3.75 9.81 10.11
CA GLY A 3 3.83 8.54 9.40
C GLY A 3 5.17 7.86 9.69
N LYS A 4 5.13 6.72 10.39
CA LYS A 4 6.30 5.85 10.52
C LYS A 4 6.72 5.43 9.11
N GLU A 5 7.91 5.83 8.70
CA GLU A 5 8.53 5.36 7.47
C GLU A 5 8.66 3.83 7.54
N ILE A 6 7.90 3.14 6.68
CA ILE A 6 7.94 1.67 6.64
C ILE A 6 9.14 1.27 5.79
N VAL A 7 10.33 1.27 6.40
CA VAL A 7 11.55 0.73 5.78
C VAL A 7 11.49 -0.80 5.86
N LEU A 8 11.03 -1.42 4.77
CA LEU A 8 11.01 -2.88 4.61
C LEU A 8 12.30 -3.34 3.91
N SER A 9 13.28 -3.77 4.70
CA SER A 9 14.40 -4.56 4.20
C SER A 9 13.86 -5.87 3.61
N LEU A 10 14.15 -6.13 2.33
CA LEU A 10 13.78 -7.40 1.67
C LEU A 10 14.42 -8.60 2.36
N LYS A 11 15.60 -8.44 2.96
CA LYS A 11 16.28 -9.50 3.71
C LYS A 11 15.50 -9.92 4.95
N ASP A 12 14.81 -8.99 5.60
CA ASP A 12 14.10 -9.21 6.86
C ASP A 12 12.59 -9.46 6.68
N ILE A 13 12.08 -9.45 5.46
CA ILE A 13 10.64 -9.46 5.19
C ILE A 13 9.95 -10.72 5.76
N GLN A 14 10.63 -11.87 5.71
CA GLN A 14 10.10 -13.11 6.26
C GLN A 14 10.02 -13.07 7.79
N ARG A 15 11.07 -12.55 8.44
CA ARG A 15 11.12 -12.40 9.90
C ARG A 15 10.02 -11.46 10.40
N LYS A 16 9.92 -10.27 9.81
CA LYS A 16 8.87 -9.29 10.15
C LYS A 16 7.46 -9.83 9.92
N ARG A 17 7.25 -10.61 8.84
CA ARG A 17 5.97 -11.28 8.57
C ARG A 17 5.63 -12.31 9.64
N HIS A 18 6.62 -13.06 10.12
CA HIS A 18 6.43 -14.04 11.18
C HIS A 18 6.07 -13.36 12.51
N GLU A 19 6.81 -12.32 12.90
CA GLU A 19 6.54 -11.51 14.10
C GLU A 19 5.11 -10.93 14.10
N ALA A 20 4.70 -10.30 13.00
CA ALA A 20 3.35 -9.75 12.85
C ALA A 20 2.26 -10.84 12.95
N LYS A 21 2.54 -12.06 12.47
CA LYS A 21 1.60 -13.19 12.60
C LYS A 21 1.44 -13.61 14.07
N LEU A 22 2.52 -13.69 14.82
CA LEU A 22 2.48 -14.02 16.25
C LEU A 22 1.73 -12.94 17.05
N GLU A 23 1.97 -11.67 16.74
CA GLU A 23 1.25 -10.56 17.36
C GLU A 23 -0.26 -10.63 17.10
N MET A 24 -0.67 -10.91 15.86
CA MET A 24 -2.09 -11.10 15.53
C MET A 24 -2.73 -12.25 16.32
N LEU A 25 -2.02 -13.38 16.45
CA LEU A 25 -2.50 -14.52 17.25
C LEU A 25 -2.65 -14.14 18.73
N ARG A 26 -1.68 -13.41 19.30
CA ARG A 26 -1.73 -12.91 20.68
C ARG A 26 -2.92 -11.98 20.92
N LEU A 27 -3.27 -11.15 19.94
CA LEU A 27 -4.39 -10.21 20.00
C LEU A 27 -5.74 -10.85 19.63
N GLY A 28 -5.79 -12.14 19.29
CA GLY A 28 -7.01 -12.81 18.82
C GLY A 28 -7.52 -12.33 17.46
N LEU A 29 -6.68 -11.65 16.68
CA LEU A 29 -7.02 -11.11 15.37
C LEU A 29 -6.89 -12.18 14.27
N PRO A 30 -7.72 -12.12 13.23
CA PRO A 30 -7.65 -13.07 12.12
C PRO A 30 -6.34 -12.91 11.35
N VAL A 31 -5.51 -13.96 11.38
CA VAL A 31 -4.23 -14.04 10.64
C VAL A 31 -4.44 -13.90 9.12
N ARG A 32 -5.59 -14.36 8.62
CA ARG A 32 -6.02 -14.16 7.23
C ARG A 32 -7.19 -13.20 7.22
N ARG A 33 -6.93 -11.95 6.81
CA ARG A 33 -8.01 -11.01 6.49
C ARG A 33 -8.71 -11.55 5.24
N LYS A 34 -10.04 -11.76 5.32
CA LYS A 34 -10.84 -12.00 4.11
C LYS A 34 -10.65 -10.76 3.22
N ARG A 35 -10.29 -10.97 1.94
CA ARG A 35 -10.22 -9.87 0.97
C ARG A 35 -11.58 -9.18 0.98
N SER A 36 -11.64 -7.95 1.46
CA SER A 36 -12.86 -7.16 1.58
C SER A 36 -13.20 -6.55 0.21
N PHE A 37 -13.40 -7.40 -0.79
CA PHE A 37 -14.01 -6.94 -2.02
C PHE A 37 -15.52 -6.79 -1.75
N PRO A 38 -16.13 -5.63 -2.02
CA PRO A 38 -17.56 -5.45 -1.77
C PRO A 38 -18.37 -6.51 -2.52
N ARG A 39 -19.29 -7.18 -1.81
CA ARG A 39 -20.26 -8.11 -2.44
C ARG A 39 -21.38 -7.37 -3.15
N ASP A 40 -21.66 -6.16 -2.69
CA ASP A 40 -22.62 -5.23 -3.26
C ASP A 40 -22.10 -4.73 -4.63
N PRO A 41 -22.86 -4.94 -5.73
CA PRO A 41 -22.48 -4.52 -7.07
C PRO A 41 -22.18 -3.03 -7.18
N GLU A 42 -22.97 -2.17 -6.53
CA GLU A 42 -22.81 -0.71 -6.62
C GLU A 42 -21.52 -0.25 -5.95
N LYS A 43 -21.25 -0.76 -4.75
CA LYS A 43 -20.01 -0.46 -4.02
C LYS A 43 -18.78 -0.99 -4.76
N ARG A 44 -18.92 -2.10 -5.47
CA ARG A 44 -17.85 -2.66 -6.32
C ARG A 44 -17.57 -1.74 -7.51
N GLU A 45 -18.60 -1.28 -8.19
CA GLU A 45 -18.47 -0.38 -9.34
C GLU A 45 -17.85 0.96 -8.95
N ALA A 46 -18.32 1.58 -7.86
CA ALA A 46 -17.75 2.80 -7.32
C ALA A 46 -16.26 2.63 -6.96
N LEU A 47 -15.88 1.48 -6.37
CA LEU A 47 -14.48 1.17 -6.07
C LEU A 47 -13.64 1.03 -7.35
N LEU A 48 -14.16 0.36 -8.38
CA LEU A 48 -13.47 0.18 -9.65
C LEU A 48 -13.28 1.52 -10.37
N GLU A 49 -14.31 2.35 -10.43
CA GLU A 49 -14.22 3.69 -11.01
C GLU A 49 -13.17 4.54 -10.29
N TRP A 50 -13.19 4.53 -8.96
CA TRP A 50 -12.20 5.26 -8.18
C TRP A 50 -10.79 4.75 -8.45
N LEU A 51 -10.59 3.43 -8.48
CA LEU A 51 -9.30 2.82 -8.79
C LEU A 51 -8.79 3.23 -10.18
N LEU A 52 -9.66 3.21 -11.19
CA LEU A 52 -9.29 3.62 -12.55
C LEU A 52 -8.91 5.10 -12.64
N LYS A 53 -9.57 5.97 -11.85
CA LYS A 53 -9.24 7.40 -11.78
C LYS A 53 -7.87 7.66 -11.15
N VAL A 54 -7.47 6.89 -10.15
CA VAL A 54 -6.21 7.09 -9.42
C VAL A 54 -5.04 6.29 -9.99
N THR A 55 -5.31 5.25 -10.77
CA THR A 55 -4.28 4.36 -11.32
C THR A 55 -3.67 4.99 -12.57
N PRO A 56 -2.35 5.16 -12.65
CA PRO A 56 -1.68 5.66 -13.84
C PRO A 56 -1.91 4.75 -15.06
N PRO A 57 -1.69 5.25 -16.29
CA PRO A 57 -1.70 4.42 -17.49
C PRO A 57 -0.81 3.19 -17.36
N ALA A 58 -1.22 2.07 -17.95
CA ALA A 58 -0.49 0.81 -17.85
C ALA A 58 0.97 0.94 -18.33
N GLU A 59 1.20 1.70 -19.39
CA GLU A 59 2.53 2.00 -19.94
C GLU A 59 3.45 2.69 -18.92
N ASP A 60 2.92 3.64 -18.14
CA ASP A 60 3.67 4.36 -17.11
C ASP A 60 3.95 3.49 -15.87
N ILE A 61 3.07 2.52 -15.59
CA ILE A 61 3.28 1.52 -14.53
C ILE A 61 4.38 0.54 -14.94
N LEU A 62 4.28 -0.01 -16.16
CA LEU A 62 5.20 -1.02 -16.67
C LEU A 62 6.61 -0.45 -16.91
N SER A 63 6.71 0.79 -17.37
CA SER A 63 8.00 1.49 -17.54
C SER A 63 8.62 1.96 -16.23
N GLY A 64 7.89 1.89 -15.10
CA GLY A 64 8.34 2.39 -13.80
C GLY A 64 8.27 3.91 -13.64
N LYS A 65 7.90 4.66 -14.69
CA LYS A 65 7.82 6.12 -14.70
C LYS A 65 6.89 6.67 -13.61
N ALA A 66 5.71 6.07 -13.44
CA ALA A 66 4.77 6.47 -12.41
C ALA A 66 5.35 6.34 -10.99
N PHE A 67 6.20 5.33 -10.75
CA PHE A 67 6.87 5.15 -9.47
C PHE A 67 7.98 6.19 -9.29
N SER A 68 8.83 6.40 -10.30
CA SER A 68 9.91 7.37 -10.27
C SER A 68 9.41 8.80 -10.02
N GLU A 69 8.34 9.22 -10.69
CA GLU A 69 7.72 10.53 -10.49
C GLU A 69 7.16 10.69 -9.07
N ARG A 70 6.51 9.64 -8.55
CA ARG A 70 5.99 9.64 -7.18
C ARG A 70 7.11 9.73 -6.14
N PHE A 71 8.22 9.02 -6.34
CA PHE A 71 9.39 9.11 -5.46
C PHE A 71 10.02 10.49 -5.47
N ARG A 72 10.20 11.10 -6.66
CA ARG A 72 10.76 12.45 -6.79
C ARG A 72 9.87 13.49 -6.09
N LYS A 73 8.57 13.46 -6.35
CA LYS A 73 7.60 14.38 -5.73
C LYS A 73 7.52 14.25 -4.21
N ASN A 74 7.74 13.06 -3.66
CA ASN A 74 7.78 12.87 -2.21
C ASN A 74 9.04 13.47 -1.59
N ARG A 75 10.22 13.33 -2.23
CA ARG A 75 11.46 13.99 -1.77
C ARG A 75 11.34 15.51 -1.78
N GLU A 76 10.83 16.09 -2.86
CA GLU A 76 10.65 17.56 -2.95
C GLU A 76 9.70 18.11 -1.86
N ARG A 77 8.74 17.31 -1.39
CA ARG A 77 7.82 17.67 -0.29
C ARG A 77 8.43 17.49 1.11
N GLU A 78 9.50 16.72 1.21
CA GLU A 78 10.29 16.54 2.43
C GLU A 78 11.36 17.63 2.52
N ASP A 79 12.01 17.95 1.39
CA ASP A 79 13.03 18.99 1.27
C ASP A 79 12.43 20.41 1.29
N GLY A 80 11.16 20.59 0.88
CA GLY A 80 10.45 21.88 0.89
C GLY A 80 9.72 22.19 2.21
N ARG A 81 9.98 21.44 3.28
CA ARG A 81 9.52 21.74 4.65
C ARG A 81 10.69 22.22 5.50
N ASP A 82 11.27 23.35 5.12
CA ASP A 82 12.08 24.21 5.98
C ASP A 82 11.32 25.51 6.27
#